data_AF-A0A4Q3V1Y6-F1
#
_entry.id   AF-A0A4Q3V1Y6-F1
#
_cell.length_a   1.000
_cell.length_b   1.000
_cell.length_c   1.000
_cell.angle_alpha   90.00
_cell.angle_beta   90.00
_cell.angle_gamma   90.00
#
_symmetry.space_group_name_H-M   'P 1'
#
loop_
_entity.id
_entity.type
_entity.pdbx_description
1 polymer ?
#
loop_
_entity_poly.entity_id
_entity_poly.type
_entity_poly.pdbx_seq_one_letter_code
_entity_poly.pdbx_strand_id
1 'polypeptide(L)' 'DLAHRSYRAGQMLLDPEDPTHVLERTNDPFFVPERPYELTGQIQSVTFLEGLVRFRGAWWLYYGTADSKVAVART' A
#
# COMPACT_ATOMS: atom_id res chain seq x y z
N ASP A 1 -5.53 -17.99 -4.45
CA ASP A 1 -4.20 -18.07 -5.06
C ASP A 1 -3.99 -16.80 -5.89
N LEU A 2 -3.55 -15.71 -5.24
CA LEU A 2 -3.18 -14.48 -5.95
C LEU A 2 -1.90 -14.82 -6.74
N ALA A 3 -1.87 -14.47 -8.03
CA ALA A 3 -0.74 -14.76 -8.92
C ALA A 3 0.61 -14.58 -8.20
N HIS A 4 1.58 -15.46 -8.51
CA HIS A 4 2.87 -15.67 -7.84
C HIS A 4 3.75 -14.41 -7.64
N ARG A 5 3.31 -13.23 -8.10
CA ARG A 5 3.89 -11.90 -7.92
C ARG A 5 2.75 -10.89 -7.72
N SER A 6 2.51 -10.47 -6.48
CA SER A 6 1.54 -9.43 -6.11
C SER A 6 2.20 -8.43 -5.18
N TYR A 7 1.97 -7.14 -5.40
CA TYR A 7 2.40 -6.07 -4.51
C TYR A 7 1.29 -5.72 -3.53
N ARG A 8 1.61 -5.80 -2.25
CA ARG A 8 0.72 -5.56 -1.10
C ARG A 8 1.50 -4.76 -0.07
N ALA A 9 0.82 -3.92 0.71
CA ALA A 9 1.51 -3.02 1.63
C ALA A 9 1.50 -3.55 3.06
N GLY A 10 2.68 -3.55 3.69
CA GLY A 10 2.85 -3.66 5.13
C GLY A 10 3.20 -2.31 5.75
N GLN A 11 3.36 -2.29 7.06
CA GLN A 11 3.82 -1.13 7.83
C GLN A 11 5.01 -1.51 8.70
N MET A 12 5.87 -0.53 8.99
CA MET A 12 7.02 -0.69 9.85
C MET A 12 7.14 0.55 10.74
N LEU A 13 7.35 0.31 12.03
CA LEU A 13 7.66 1.35 13.02
C LEU A 13 9.16 1.31 13.30
N LEU A 14 9.81 2.46 13.13
CA LEU A 14 11.24 2.63 13.33
C LEU A 14 11.49 3.40 14.64
N ASP A 15 12.64 3.18 15.24
CA ASP A 15 13.11 3.98 16.38
C ASP A 15 13.37 5.43 15.92
N PRO A 16 12.80 6.45 16.61
CA PRO A 16 12.99 7.84 16.23
C PRO A 16 14.43 8.34 16.44
N GLU A 17 15.21 7.71 17.33
CA GLU A 17 16.59 8.08 17.62
C GLU A 17 17.58 7.29 16.74
N ASP A 18 17.22 6.07 16.30
CA ASP A 18 17.99 5.25 15.35
C ASP A 18 17.09 4.63 14.27
N PRO A 19 16.96 5.25 13.08
CA PRO A 19 16.05 4.76 12.03
C PRO A 19 16.47 3.42 11.40
N THR A 20 17.64 2.88 11.75
CA THR A 20 18.05 1.53 11.33
C THR A 20 17.47 0.44 12.23
N HIS A 21 17.01 0.82 13.43
CA HIS A 21 16.36 -0.07 14.38
C HIS A 21 14.85 -0.15 14.10
N VAL A 22 14.40 -1.33 13.68
CA VAL A 22 12.98 -1.66 13.52
C VAL A 22 12.39 -2.03 14.87
N LEU A 23 11.44 -1.25 15.37
CA LEU A 23 10.72 -1.53 16.61
C LEU A 23 9.61 -2.56 16.39
N GLU A 24 8.85 -2.40 15.31
CA GLU A 24 7.75 -3.29 14.96
C GLU A 24 7.54 -3.35 13.44
N ARG A 25 7.05 -4.48 12.95
CA ARG A 25 6.68 -4.68 11.55
C ARG A 25 5.45 -5.58 11.47
N THR A 26 4.51 -5.24 10.61
CA THR A 26 3.30 -6.05 10.39
C THR A 26 3.66 -7.41 9.79
N ASN A 27 3.10 -8.49 10.34
CA ASN A 27 3.25 -9.85 9.78
C ASN A 27 2.46 -10.03 8.47
N ASP A 28 1.28 -9.41 8.39
CA ASP A 28 0.37 -9.47 7.25
C ASP A 28 0.21 -8.08 6.61
N PRO A 29 -0.06 -8.00 5.31
CA PRO A 29 -0.34 -6.73 4.65
C PRO A 29 -1.66 -6.14 5.17
N PHE A 30 -1.68 -4.83 5.40
CA PHE A 30 -2.90 -4.10 5.78
C PHE A 30 -3.69 -3.60 4.56
N PHE A 31 -3.06 -3.60 3.38
CA PHE A 31 -3.65 -3.14 2.13
C PHE A 31 -3.31 -4.12 1.00
N VAL A 32 -4.33 -4.68 0.36
CA VAL A 32 -4.20 -5.71 -0.67
C VAL A 32 -5.08 -5.40 -1.89
N PRO A 33 -4.73 -5.90 -3.08
CA PRO A 33 -5.59 -5.81 -4.26
C PRO A 33 -6.92 -6.55 -4.06
N GLU A 34 -8.03 -5.87 -4.24
CA GLU A 34 -9.38 -6.45 -4.14
C GLU A 34 -10.29 -6.03 -5.30
N ARG A 35 -10.04 -4.85 -5.89
CA ARG A 35 -10.90 -4.28 -6.92
C ARG A 35 -10.43 -4.70 -8.31
N PRO A 36 -11.33 -4.79 -9.31
CA PRO A 36 -10.95 -5.23 -10.66
C PRO A 36 -9.79 -4.44 -11.28
N TYR A 37 -9.71 -3.14 -10.99
CA TYR A 37 -8.63 -2.27 -11.48
C TYR A 37 -7.29 -2.44 -10.74
N GLU A 38 -7.26 -3.13 -9.59
CA GLU A 38 -6.04 -3.50 -8.86
C GLU A 38 -5.56 -4.90 -9.25
N LEU A 39 -6.50 -5.76 -9.66
CA LEU A 39 -6.23 -7.13 -10.05
C LEU A 39 -5.73 -7.23 -11.50
N THR A 40 -6.22 -6.38 -12.40
CA THR A 40 -5.91 -6.44 -13.84
C THR A 40 -5.37 -5.10 -14.36
N GLY A 41 -4.24 -5.16 -15.06
CA GLY A 41 -3.55 -4.04 -15.68
C GLY A 41 -2.25 -4.50 -16.32
N GLN A 42 -1.28 -3.60 -16.45
CA GLN A 42 0.06 -3.90 -16.97
C GLN A 42 0.77 -4.95 -16.11
N ILE A 43 0.65 -4.86 -14.78
CA ILE A 43 1.09 -5.89 -13.83
C ILE A 43 -0.11 -6.32 -13.00
N GLN A 44 -0.39 -7.62 -12.92
CA GLN A 44 -1.55 -8.13 -12.19
C GLN A 44 -1.37 -8.01 -10.68
N SER A 45 -2.48 -7.78 -9.96
CA SER A 45 -2.55 -7.83 -8.49
C SER A 45 -1.56 -6.89 -7.78
N VAL A 46 -1.61 -5.60 -8.11
CA VAL A 46 -0.75 -4.55 -7.52
C VAL A 46 -1.58 -3.45 -6.85
N THR A 47 -1.25 -3.19 -5.59
CA THR A 47 -1.57 -1.95 -4.88
C THR A 47 -0.25 -1.34 -4.39
N PHE A 48 0.22 -0.28 -5.04
CA PHE A 48 1.52 0.33 -4.77
C PHE A 48 1.33 1.70 -4.12
N LEU A 49 1.53 1.78 -2.80
CA LEU A 49 1.28 3.00 -2.01
C LEU A 49 2.41 4.02 -2.21
N GLU A 50 2.07 5.26 -2.59
CA GLU A 50 3.09 6.29 -2.92
C GLU A 50 2.81 7.68 -2.35
N GLY A 51 1.58 8.01 -2.00
CA GLY A 51 1.23 9.32 -1.45
C GLY A 51 0.32 9.23 -0.24
N LEU A 52 0.71 9.84 0.88
CA LEU A 52 -0.13 9.94 2.07
C LEU A 52 -0.22 11.40 2.52
N VAL A 53 -1.43 11.94 2.57
CA VAL A 53 -1.66 13.33 2.98
C VAL A 53 -2.77 13.45 4.01
N ARG A 54 -2.55 14.30 5.02
CA ARG A 54 -3.59 14.73 5.95
C ARG A 54 -4.32 15.92 5.34
N PHE A 55 -5.56 15.72 4.90
CA PHE A 55 -6.35 16.79 4.28
C PHE A 55 -7.79 16.78 4.79
N ARG A 56 -8.26 17.96 5.24
CA ARG A 56 -9.62 18.19 5.75
C ARG A 56 -10.07 17.17 6.82
N GLY A 57 -9.18 16.89 7.77
CA GLY A 57 -9.52 15.99 8.90
C GLY A 57 -9.54 14.50 8.54
N ALA A 58 -9.11 14.10 7.35
CA ALA A 58 -8.92 12.70 6.95
C ALA A 58 -7.50 12.42 6.44
N TRP A 59 -7.04 11.17 6.55
CA TRP A 59 -5.89 10.68 5.80
C TRP A 59 -6.34 10.21 4.43
N TRP A 60 -5.61 10.63 3.40
CA TRP A 60 -5.83 10.23 2.01
C TRP A 60 -4.58 9.51 1.53
N LEU A 61 -4.75 8.25 1.15
CA LEU A 61 -3.70 7.37 0.68
C LEU A 61 -3.87 7.14 -0.82
N TYR A 62 -3.00 7.73 -1.62
CA TYR A 62 -2.91 7.60 -3.07
C TYR A 62 -1.97 6.45 -3.43
N TYR A 63 -2.42 5.61 -4.36
CA TYR A 63 -1.71 4.40 -4.73
C TYR A 63 -1.90 4.04 -6.21
N GLY A 64 -0.86 3.44 -6.78
CA GLY A 64 -0.89 2.81 -8.09
C GLY A 64 -1.65 1.49 -8.05
N THR A 65 -2.39 1.21 -9.12
CA THR A 65 -3.22 0.01 -9.28
C THR A 65 -2.85 -0.71 -10.56
N ALA A 66 -2.42 -1.96 -10.43
CA ALA A 66 -2.02 -2.83 -11.54
C ALA A 66 -1.04 -2.20 -12.55
N ASP A 67 -0.16 -1.30 -12.10
CA ASP A 67 0.72 -0.45 -12.95
C ASP A 67 -0.04 0.24 -14.10
N SER A 68 -1.24 0.75 -13.82
CA SER A 68 -2.13 1.27 -14.88
C SER A 68 -2.98 2.47 -14.50
N LYS A 69 -3.37 2.60 -13.24
CA LYS A 69 -4.19 3.75 -12.77
C LYS A 69 -3.78 4.19 -11.38
N VAL A 70 -4.20 5.40 -11.01
CA VAL A 70 -4.12 5.90 -9.63
C VAL A 70 -5.48 5.78 -8.96
N ALA A 71 -5.51 5.31 -7.72
CA ALA A 71 -6.69 5.25 -6.86
C ALA A 71 -6.41 5.93 -5.50
N VAL A 72 -7.45 6.10 -4.69
CA VAL A 72 -7.35 6.72 -3.36
C VAL A 72 -8.21 5.99 -2.33
N ALA A 73 -7.63 5.75 -1.15
CA ALA A 73 -8.32 5.26 0.04
C ALA A 73 -8.33 6.33 1.13
N ARG A 74 -9.31 6.26 2.05
CA ARG A 74 -9.50 7.25 3.11
C ARG A 74 -9.81 6.58 4.45
N THR A 75 -9.25 7.11 5.53
CA THR A 75 -9.67 6.83 6.92
C THR A 75 -10.99 7.49 7.28
#